data_AF-A0A358PH40-F1
#
_entry.id   AF-A0A358PH40-F1
#
_cell.length_a   1.000
_cell.length_b   1.000
_cell.length_c   1.000
_cell.angle_alpha   90.00
_cell.angle_beta   90.00
_cell.angle_gamma   90.00
#
_symmetry.space_group_name_H-M   'P 1'
#
loop_
_entity.id
_entity.type
_entity.pdbx_description
1 polymer ?
#
loop_
_entity_poly.entity_id
_entity_poly.type
_entity_poly.pdbx_seq_one_letter_code
_entity_poly.pdbx_strand_id
1 'polypeptide(L)'
;MQTRVAVMAIIVDKADSVEKLNAVLHEFGEYIIGRMGLPYRARHVNILSVAIDAPQDVISALAGRLGNIAGISVKTAYSNVISD
;
A
#
# COMPACT_ATOMS: atom_id res chain seq x y z
N MET A 1 11.42 -7.14 17.07
CA MET A 1 10.09 -6.50 17.21
C MET A 1 9.24 -7.27 16.26
N GLN A 2 8.15 -7.91 16.69
CA GLN A 2 7.45 -8.84 15.81
C GLN A 2 6.95 -8.15 14.54
N THR A 3 7.39 -8.67 13.39
CA THR A 3 6.97 -8.22 12.07
C THR A 3 6.05 -9.24 11.42
N ARG A 4 5.32 -8.78 10.42
CA ARG A 4 4.36 -9.58 9.68
C ARG A 4 4.38 -9.18 8.23
N VAL A 5 4.37 -10.17 7.34
CA VAL A 5 4.22 -9.91 5.91
C VAL A 5 2.76 -9.56 5.60
N ALA A 6 2.55 -8.52 4.81
CA ALA A 6 1.24 -8.16 4.27
C ALA A 6 1.32 -7.74 2.80
N VAL A 7 0.19 -7.83 2.11
CA VAL A 7 0.02 -7.33 0.75
C VAL A 7 -1.11 -6.30 0.74
N MET A 8 -0.82 -5.11 0.25
CA MET A 8 -1.78 -4.04 0.08
C MET A 8 -2.20 -3.94 -1.39
N ALA A 9 -3.48 -4.15 -1.66
CA ALA A 9 -4.10 -3.88 -2.94
C ALA A 9 -4.67 -2.45 -2.93
N ILE A 10 -4.20 -1.63 -3.85
CA ILE A 10 -4.50 -0.21 -3.94
C ILE A 10 -5.09 0.09 -5.33
N ILE A 11 -6.20 0.80 -5.37
CA ILE A 11 -6.83 1.30 -6.59
C ILE A 11 -6.82 2.82 -6.54
N VAL A 12 -6.37 3.45 -7.63
CA VAL A 12 -6.31 4.91 -7.78
C VAL A 12 -7.20 5.32 -8.95
N ASP A 13 -8.23 6.13 -8.69
CA ASP A 13 -9.18 6.63 -9.70
C ASP A 13 -8.97 8.12 -10.06
N LYS A 14 -8.06 8.80 -9.36
CA LYS A 14 -7.67 10.20 -9.62
C LYS A 14 -6.17 10.30 -9.86
N ALA A 15 -5.78 10.90 -10.99
CA ALA A 15 -4.38 11.07 -11.36
C ALA A 15 -3.59 11.87 -10.31
N ASP A 16 -4.17 12.93 -9.77
CA ASP A 16 -3.54 13.81 -8.77
C ASP A 16 -3.24 13.11 -7.44
N SER A 17 -3.90 11.97 -7.19
CA SER A 17 -3.70 11.17 -5.97
C SER A 17 -2.42 10.32 -6.05
N VAL A 18 -1.86 10.12 -7.25
CA VAL A 18 -0.65 9.30 -7.46
C VAL A 18 0.58 9.91 -6.78
N GLU A 19 0.72 11.24 -6.81
CA GLU A 19 1.85 11.91 -6.16
C GLU A 19 1.80 11.73 -4.64
N LYS A 20 0.63 12.00 -4.03
CA LYS A 20 0.40 11.81 -2.59
C LYS A 20 0.57 10.35 -2.17
N LEU A 21 0.08 9.41 -2.98
CA LEU A 21 0.28 7.98 -2.77
C LEU A 21 1.77 7.64 -2.69
N ASN A 22 2.54 8.09 -3.68
CA ASN A 22 3.97 7.78 -3.76
C ASN A 22 4.75 8.44 -2.63
N ALA A 23 4.39 9.66 -2.22
CA ALA A 23 5.01 10.31 -1.07
C ALA A 23 4.81 9.48 0.22
N VAL A 24 3.57 9.05 0.50
CA VAL A 24 3.29 8.18 1.65
C VAL A 24 4.06 6.87 1.53
N LEU A 25 4.03 6.18 0.39
CA LEU A 25 4.78 4.93 0.23
C LEU A 25 6.30 5.10 0.40
N HIS A 26 6.85 6.24 -0.02
CA HIS A 26 8.27 6.54 0.14
C HIS A 26 8.67 6.67 1.62
N GLU A 27 7.82 7.27 2.45
CA GLU A 27 8.05 7.39 3.91
C GLU A 27 8.10 6.03 4.62
N PHE A 28 7.45 5.00 4.07
CA PHE A 28 7.49 3.62 4.60
C PHE A 28 8.42 2.70 3.77
N GLY A 29 9.28 3.28 2.94
CA GLY A 29 10.05 2.55 1.93
C GLY A 29 10.96 1.46 2.49
N GLU A 30 11.45 1.60 3.72
CA GLU A 30 12.29 0.60 4.39
C GLU A 30 11.57 -0.74 4.63
N TYR A 31 10.24 -0.72 4.73
CA TYR A 31 9.41 -1.90 5.00
C TYR A 31 8.86 -2.54 3.72
N ILE A 32 9.06 -1.93 2.55
CA ILE A 32 8.50 -2.42 1.29
C ILE A 32 9.43 -3.46 0.68
N ILE A 33 8.99 -4.71 0.65
CA ILE A 33 9.70 -5.82 -0.03
C ILE A 33 9.66 -5.62 -1.55
N GLY A 34 8.52 -5.17 -2.07
CA GLY A 34 8.34 -4.95 -3.50
C GLY A 34 6.96 -4.41 -3.83
N ARG A 35 6.81 -3.89 -5.05
CA ARG A 35 5.54 -3.37 -5.55
C ARG A 35 5.36 -3.60 -7.04
N MET A 36 4.12 -3.80 -7.46
CA MET A 36 3.72 -3.96 -8.85
C MET A 36 2.65 -2.93 -9.19
N GLY A 37 2.88 -2.14 -10.24
CA GLY A 37 1.90 -1.19 -10.78
C GLY A 37 1.30 -1.70 -12.10
N LEU A 38 -0.02 -1.59 -12.23
CA LEU A 38 -0.77 -1.98 -13.41
C LEU A 38 -1.72 -0.84 -13.84
N PRO A 39 -1.34 -0.08 -14.89
CA PRO A 39 -2.22 0.94 -15.46
C PRO A 39 -3.40 0.29 -16.19
N TYR A 40 -4.62 0.43 -15.66
CA TYR A 40 -5.82 -0.13 -16.26
C TYR A 40 -6.60 0.93 -17.05
N ARG A 41 -6.05 1.28 -18.22
CA ARG A 41 -6.53 2.38 -19.07
C ARG A 41 -8.01 2.27 -19.44
N ALA A 42 -8.53 1.05 -19.66
CA ALA A 42 -9.92 0.82 -20.04
C ALA A 42 -10.95 1.29 -18.99
N ARG A 43 -10.52 1.44 -17.72
CA ARG A 43 -11.36 1.95 -16.62
C ARG A 43 -10.84 3.26 -16.05
N HIS A 44 -9.81 3.86 -16.66
CA HIS A 44 -9.15 5.06 -16.17
C HIS A 44 -8.67 4.97 -14.70
N VAL A 45 -8.24 3.77 -14.28
CA VAL A 45 -7.68 3.54 -12.94
C VAL A 45 -6.27 2.98 -13.01
N ASN A 46 -5.50 3.17 -11.94
CA ASN A 46 -4.23 2.49 -11.71
C ASN A 46 -4.37 1.52 -10.54
N ILE A 47 -3.89 0.30 -10.72
CA ILE A 47 -3.86 -0.71 -9.67
C ILE A 47 -2.43 -0.85 -9.19
N LEU A 48 -2.23 -0.84 -7.88
CA LEU A 48 -0.93 -1.05 -7.27
C LEU A 48 -1.03 -2.16 -6.21
N SER A 49 -0.12 -3.11 -6.28
CA SER A 49 0.09 -4.12 -5.23
C SER A 49 1.41 -3.80 -4.53
N VAL A 50 1.40 -3.74 -3.19
CA VAL A 50 2.60 -3.50 -2.38
C VAL A 50 2.74 -4.62 -1.37
N ALA A 51 3.85 -5.35 -1.44
CA ALA A 51 4.23 -6.33 -0.43
C ALA A 51 5.13 -5.66 0.61
N ILE A 52 4.81 -5.83 1.88
CA ILE A 52 5.49 -5.19 3.01
C ILE A 52 5.81 -6.23 4.10
N ASP A 53 6.90 -5.99 4.81
CA ASP A 53 7.26 -6.69 6.05
C ASP A 53 7.57 -5.64 7.12
N ALA A 54 6.68 -5.52 8.09
CA ALA A 54 6.76 -4.48 9.11
C ALA A 54 6.04 -4.89 10.40
N PRO A 55 6.28 -4.16 11.50
CA PRO A 55 5.41 -4.21 12.67
C PRO A 55 3.94 -3.89 12.33
N GLN A 56 2.99 -4.55 13.00
CA GLN A 56 1.56 -4.45 12.65
C GLN A 56 0.99 -3.03 12.75
N ASP A 57 1.46 -2.24 13.71
CA ASP A 57 1.12 -0.83 13.89
C ASP A 57 1.59 0.02 12.71
N VAL A 58 2.79 -0.24 12.18
CA VAL A 58 3.32 0.40 10.96
C VAL A 58 2.45 0.07 9.75
N ILE A 59 2.07 -1.20 9.57
CA ILE A 59 1.17 -1.63 8.47
C ILE A 59 -0.18 -0.92 8.58
N SER A 60 -0.73 -0.86 9.80
CA SER A 60 -2.02 -0.23 10.06
C SER A 60 -1.98 1.28 9.83
N ALA A 61 -0.90 1.94 10.24
CA ALA A 61 -0.68 3.37 10.00
C ALA A 61 -0.57 3.68 8.51
N LEU A 62 0.18 2.88 7.75
CA LEU A 62 0.28 3.00 6.30
C LEU A 62 -1.10 2.84 5.64
N ALA A 63 -1.85 1.78 5.98
CA ALA A 63 -3.19 1.55 5.46
C ALA A 63 -4.14 2.73 5.74
N GLY A 64 -4.13 3.26 6.97
CA GLY A 64 -4.94 4.41 7.34
C GLY A 64 -4.56 5.68 6.57
N ARG A 65 -3.27 5.98 6.44
CA ARG A 65 -2.79 7.15 5.68
C ARG A 65 -3.16 7.06 4.21
N LEU A 66 -3.00 5.89 3.59
CA LEU A 66 -3.39 5.66 2.20
C LEU A 66 -4.90 5.77 1.99
N GLY A 67 -5.70 5.20 2.89
CA GLY A 67 -7.16 5.25 2.84
C GLY A 67 -7.76 6.64 3.01
N ASN A 68 -7.01 7.58 3.60
CA ASN A 68 -7.43 8.98 3.75
C ASN A 68 -7.14 9.85 2.51
N ILE A 69 -6.42 9.34 1.52
CA ILE A 69 -6.18 10.07 0.27
C ILE A 69 -7.41 9.94 -0.62
N ALA A 70 -8.03 11.07 -0.97
CA ALA A 70 -9.19 11.08 -1.86
C ALA A 70 -8.87 10.40 -3.20
N GLY A 71 -9.76 9.53 -3.68
CA GLY A 71 -9.58 8.78 -4.93
C GLY A 71 -8.63 7.58 -4.82
N ILE A 72 -8.37 7.11 -3.60
CA ILE A 72 -7.63 5.88 -3.31
C ILE A 72 -8.51 4.92 -2.52
N SER A 73 -8.56 3.67 -2.96
CA SER A 73 -9.11 2.56 -2.20
C SER A 73 -7.99 1.60 -1.85
N VAL A 74 -7.92 1.17 -0.59
CA VAL A 74 -6.89 0.24 -0.11
C VAL A 74 -7.50 -0.94 0.63
N LYS A 75 -6.98 -2.14 0.39
CA LYS A 75 -7.29 -3.36 1.13
C LYS A 75 -5.98 -4.06 1.47
N THR A 76 -5.84 -4.48 2.73
CA THR A 76 -4.63 -5.15 3.22
C THR A 76 -4.97 -6.59 3.55
N ALA A 77 -4.22 -7.52 2.98
CA ALA A 77 -4.22 -8.92 3.35
C ALA A 77 -2.97 -9.21 4.18
N TYR A 78 -3.16 -9.85 5.33
CA TYR A 78 -2.06 -10.17 6.23
C TYR A 78 -1.69 -11.66 6.13
N SER A 79 -0.40 -11.97 6.06
CA SER A 79 0.11 -13.34 6.13
C SER A 79 -0.15 -13.95 7.51
N ASN A 80 -0.38 -15.26 7.63
CA ASN A 80 -0.45 -15.90 8.95
C ASN A 80 0.94 -16.18 9.54
N VAL A 81 2.01 -15.85 8.82
CA VAL A 81 3.40 -15.98 9.28
C VAL A 81 3.81 -14.70 10.02
N ILE A 82 4.26 -14.86 11.26
CA ILE A 82 4.79 -13.81 12.13
C ILE A 82 6.27 -14.13 12.38
N SER A 83 7.13 -13.12 12.36
CA SER A 83 8.57 -13.23 12.58
C SER A 83 9.01 -12.29 13.72
N ASP A 84 10.09 -12.63 14.45
CA ASP A 84 10.59 -11.88 15.62
C ASP A 84 11.61 -10.78 15.29
#